data_AF-A0A7K2MZJ8-F1
#
_entry.id   AF-A0A7K2MZJ8-F1
#
_cell.length_a   1.000
_cell.length_b   1.000
_cell.length_c   1.000
_cell.angle_alpha   90.00
_cell.angle_beta   90.00
_cell.angle_gamma   90.00
#
_symmetry.space_group_name_H-M   'P 1'
#
loop_
_entity.id
_entity.type
_entity.pdbx_description
1 polymer ?
#
loop_
_entity_poly.entity_id
_entity_poly.type
_entity_poly.pdbx_seq_one_letter_code
_entity_poly.pdbx_strand_id
1 'polypeptide(L)'
;ALDDALTPIHLIDGRLLTDLLTEHGIGVQASRLSLLSLDLEALATITGKAGSPIQGSSSQPSQNTQPRYYIEKMPSDRGKDLLGCIVSMTDLADGQPSWDDYIAKFQERFPAITRSDEARRRSRVLVSLGLVDVENDHMNLTLTGRKLLEHPDPSFLLELFLSRIVGAREIEELSRSLTRADLRKKLQDGSLEGLTPTQATLVEKWLSHIKRPAASR
;
A
#
# COMPACT_ATOMS: atom_id res chain seq x y z
N ALA A 1 -44.60 43.90 3.18
CA ALA A 1 -43.15 44.10 3.01
C ALA A 1 -42.47 42.99 3.79
N LEU A 2 -42.02 41.95 3.09
CA LEU A 2 -41.25 40.84 3.65
C LEU A 2 -39.85 41.02 3.09
N ASP A 3 -38.91 41.43 3.94
CA ASP A 3 -37.48 41.44 3.61
C ASP A 3 -37.00 39.99 3.52
N ASP A 4 -36.68 39.56 2.30
CA ASP A 4 -35.91 38.35 2.03
C ASP A 4 -34.47 38.57 2.51
N ALA A 5 -34.20 38.21 3.77
CA ALA A 5 -32.84 38.05 4.25
C ALA A 5 -32.25 36.77 3.62
N LEU A 6 -31.62 36.93 2.46
CA LEU A 6 -30.79 35.90 1.83
C LEU A 6 -29.69 35.48 2.80
N THR A 7 -29.86 34.31 3.43
CA THR A 7 -28.80 33.66 4.21
C THR A 7 -27.60 33.39 3.30
N PRO A 8 -26.41 33.92 3.60
CA PRO A 8 -25.23 33.68 2.78
C PRO A 8 -24.86 32.19 2.83
N ILE A 9 -24.87 31.52 1.69
CA ILE A 9 -24.30 30.18 1.54
C ILE A 9 -22.78 30.35 1.59
N HIS A 10 -22.19 30.10 2.76
CA HIS A 10 -20.74 30.04 2.91
C HIS A 10 -20.24 28.70 2.37
N LEU A 11 -19.32 28.74 1.39
CA LEU A 11 -18.59 27.56 0.94
C LEU A 11 -17.60 27.18 2.06
N ILE A 12 -17.93 26.15 2.85
CA ILE A 12 -17.09 25.71 3.96
C ILE A 12 -15.94 24.84 3.39
N ASP A 13 -14.70 25.26 3.61
CA ASP A 13 -13.50 24.43 3.36
C ASP A 13 -13.58 23.17 4.23
N GLY A 14 -13.23 22.01 3.68
CA GLY A 14 -13.26 20.73 4.39
C GLY A 14 -12.46 20.73 5.69
N ARG A 15 -11.40 21.55 5.81
CA ARG A 15 -10.69 21.75 7.08
C ARG A 15 -11.56 22.46 8.11
N LEU A 16 -12.19 23.58 7.72
CA LEU A 16 -13.08 24.36 8.57
C LEU A 16 -14.28 23.53 9.04
N LEU A 17 -14.81 22.66 8.18
CA LEU A 17 -15.88 21.72 8.55
C LEU A 17 -15.41 20.71 9.61
N THR A 18 -14.19 20.18 9.47
CA THR A 18 -13.64 19.19 10.40
C THR A 18 -13.41 19.80 11.78
N ASP A 19 -12.91 21.03 11.81
CA ASP A 19 -12.67 21.78 13.04
C ASP A 19 -13.99 22.10 13.76
N LEU A 20 -15.01 22.58 13.02
CA LEU A 20 -16.36 22.84 13.55
C LEU A 20 -17.03 21.59 14.12
N LEU A 21 -16.94 20.47 13.40
CA LEU A 21 -17.55 19.22 13.85
C LEU A 21 -16.85 18.65 15.09
N THR A 22 -15.53 18.85 15.20
CA THR A 22 -14.75 18.47 16.39
C THR A 22 -15.07 19.38 17.57
N GLU A 23 -15.16 20.70 17.35
CA GLU A 23 -15.51 21.70 18.37
C GLU A 23 -16.90 21.45 18.97
N HIS A 24 -17.87 21.05 18.14
CA HIS A 24 -19.23 20.74 18.58
C HIS A 24 -19.44 19.30 19.06
N GLY A 25 -18.36 18.50 19.17
CA GLY A 25 -18.44 17.13 19.71
C GLY A 25 -19.30 16.18 18.86
N ILE A 26 -19.47 16.49 17.57
CA ILE A 26 -20.11 15.59 16.62
C ILE A 26 -19.05 14.54 16.25
N GLY A 27 -19.35 13.25 16.45
CA GLY A 27 -18.39 12.15 16.34
C GLY A 27 -17.71 12.04 14.98
N VAL A 28 -16.65 12.82 14.76
CA VAL A 28 -15.79 12.73 13.58
C VAL A 28 -14.60 11.87 13.94
N GLN A 29 -14.58 10.66 13.39
CA GLN A 29 -13.39 9.83 13.39
C GLN A 29 -12.55 10.23 12.17
N ALA A 30 -11.59 11.12 12.38
CA ALA A 30 -10.68 11.53 11.31
C ALA A 30 -9.63 10.44 11.06
N SER A 31 -9.84 9.65 10.00
CA SER A 31 -8.87 8.66 9.52
C SER A 31 -8.25 9.17 8.22
N ARG A 32 -6.92 9.36 8.21
CA ARG A 32 -6.17 9.74 6.99
C ARG A 32 -6.08 8.52 6.08
N LEU A 33 -6.97 8.44 5.09
CA LEU A 33 -6.99 7.37 4.10
C LEU A 33 -6.17 7.77 2.87
N SER A 34 -5.21 6.93 2.50
CA SER A 34 -4.63 7.00 1.16
C SER A 34 -5.65 6.44 0.17
N LEU A 35 -6.13 7.28 -0.75
CA LEU A 35 -7.13 6.92 -1.77
C LEU A 35 -6.70 5.73 -2.66
N LEU A 36 -5.42 5.38 -2.66
CA LEU A 36 -4.85 4.32 -3.48
C LEU A 36 -4.94 2.92 -2.85
N SER A 37 -5.43 2.82 -1.60
CA SER A 37 -5.62 1.58 -0.83
C SER A 37 -7.04 1.42 -0.30
N LEU A 38 -8.04 2.02 -0.97
CA LEU A 38 -9.42 1.93 -0.52
C LEU A 38 -9.92 0.48 -0.59
N ASP A 39 -10.12 -0.11 0.60
CA ASP A 39 -10.96 -1.27 0.81
C ASP A 39 -12.41 -0.80 0.79
N LEU A 40 -13.17 -1.25 -0.22
CA LEU A 40 -14.60 -0.91 -0.37
C LEU A 40 -15.44 -1.49 0.79
N GLU A 41 -14.99 -2.53 1.47
CA GLU A 41 -15.71 -3.11 2.63
C GLU A 41 -15.58 -2.24 3.89
N ALA A 42 -14.45 -1.53 4.06
CA ALA A 42 -14.24 -0.60 5.16
C ALA A 42 -15.17 0.63 5.07
N LEU A 43 -15.49 1.07 3.85
CA LEU A 43 -16.46 2.15 3.58
C LEU A 43 -17.91 1.72 3.87
N ALA A 44 -18.27 0.47 3.54
CA ALA A 44 -19.63 -0.04 3.72
C ALA A 44 -20.06 -0.12 5.20
N THR A 45 -19.10 -0.31 6.11
CA THR A 45 -19.35 -0.39 7.56
C THR A 45 -19.69 0.98 8.17
N ILE A 46 -19.17 2.06 7.60
CA ILE A 46 -19.43 3.43 8.07
C ILE A 46 -20.80 3.94 7.57
N THR A 47 -21.23 3.50 6.39
CA THR A 47 -22.52 3.89 5.79
C THR A 47 -23.70 3.02 6.23
N GLY A 48 -23.66 2.48 7.46
CA GLY A 48 -24.69 1.64 8.03
C GLY A 48 -26.08 2.29 8.00
N LYS A 49 -26.95 1.75 7.13
CA LYS A 49 -28.41 1.85 7.07
C LYS A 49 -29.06 2.67 8.18
N ALA A 50 -29.67 3.78 7.79
CA ALA A 50 -30.68 4.46 8.58
C ALA A 50 -31.79 3.46 8.98
N GLY A 51 -31.96 3.25 10.29
CA GLY A 51 -33.14 2.63 10.88
C GLY A 51 -32.95 1.20 11.41
N SER A 52 -32.32 1.06 12.58
CA SER A 52 -32.77 0.15 13.66
C SER A 52 -32.01 0.44 14.95
N PRO A 53 -32.65 0.34 16.13
CA PRO A 53 -32.12 0.87 17.37
C PRO A 53 -31.01 0.01 17.99
N ILE A 54 -30.14 0.72 18.71
CA ILE A 54 -28.92 0.30 19.38
C ILE A 54 -29.18 -0.89 20.32
N GLN A 55 -28.56 -2.04 20.05
CA GLN A 55 -28.16 -2.98 21.08
C GLN A 55 -26.64 -2.93 21.20
N GLY A 56 -26.19 -2.58 22.40
CA GLY A 56 -24.78 -2.38 22.71
C GLY A 56 -23.97 -3.65 22.52
N SER A 57 -23.07 -3.62 21.56
CA SER A 57 -21.85 -4.41 21.56
C SER A 57 -20.72 -3.44 21.79
N SER A 58 -20.10 -3.55 22.96
CA SER A 58 -18.88 -2.87 23.37
C SER A 58 -17.86 -2.88 22.24
N SER A 59 -17.77 -1.77 21.52
CA SER A 59 -16.75 -1.53 20.50
C SER A 59 -15.47 -1.24 21.27
N GLN A 60 -14.77 -2.30 21.68
CA GLN A 60 -13.34 -2.17 21.92
C GLN A 60 -12.75 -1.56 20.64
N PRO A 61 -11.94 -0.49 20.74
CA PRO A 61 -11.29 0.06 19.56
C PRO A 61 -10.50 -1.07 18.91
N SER A 62 -10.91 -1.47 17.70
CA SER A 62 -10.19 -2.46 16.89
C SER A 62 -8.73 -2.05 16.90
N GLN A 63 -7.91 -2.90 17.53
CA GLN A 63 -6.48 -2.73 17.59
C GLN A 63 -5.97 -2.52 16.16
N ASN A 64 -5.37 -1.35 15.90
CA ASN A 64 -4.55 -1.01 14.73
C ASN A 64 -4.66 -2.02 13.58
N THR A 65 -5.69 -1.88 12.74
CA THR A 65 -5.68 -2.54 11.44
C THR A 65 -4.58 -1.86 10.63
N GLN A 66 -3.34 -2.36 10.78
CA GLN A 66 -2.22 -1.99 9.92
C GLN A 66 -2.71 -2.03 8.47
N PRO A 67 -2.46 -0.98 7.67
CA PRO A 67 -2.90 -0.97 6.29
C PRO A 67 -2.37 -2.21 5.57
N ARG A 68 -3.30 -3.00 5.01
CA ARG A 68 -3.00 -4.25 4.31
C ARG A 68 -2.55 -3.90 2.89
N TYR A 69 -1.27 -4.08 2.60
CA TYR A 69 -0.74 -3.82 1.26
C TYR A 69 -0.63 -5.10 0.45
N TYR A 70 -1.19 -5.07 -0.76
CA TYR A 70 -0.88 -6.04 -1.79
C TYR A 70 0.35 -5.60 -2.59
N ILE A 71 1.03 -6.56 -3.20
CA ILE A 71 2.20 -6.29 -4.03
C ILE A 71 1.82 -6.32 -5.51
N GLU A 72 2.54 -5.54 -6.31
CA GLU A 72 2.40 -5.49 -7.76
C GLU A 72 3.55 -6.22 -8.46
N LYS A 73 3.40 -6.45 -9.76
CA LYS A 73 4.44 -7.09 -10.57
C LYS A 73 5.71 -6.24 -10.57
N MET A 74 6.86 -6.91 -10.47
CA MET A 74 8.16 -6.26 -10.60
C MET A 74 8.29 -5.57 -11.96
N PRO A 75 8.96 -4.41 -12.06
CA PRO A 75 9.27 -3.78 -13.34
C PRO A 75 10.16 -4.66 -14.22
N SER A 76 11.09 -5.41 -13.63
CA SER A 76 12.00 -6.30 -14.34
C SER A 76 11.60 -7.76 -14.17
N ASP A 77 11.24 -8.41 -15.28
CA ASP A 77 11.07 -9.86 -15.35
C ASP A 77 12.42 -10.60 -15.46
N ARG A 78 13.54 -9.87 -15.58
CA ARG A 78 14.90 -10.44 -15.74
C ARG A 78 15.53 -10.91 -14.42
N GLY A 79 14.73 -11.05 -13.37
CA GLY A 79 14.83 -12.08 -12.32
C GLY A 79 16.12 -12.21 -11.51
N LYS A 80 17.11 -11.31 -11.62
CA LYS A 80 18.40 -11.48 -10.92
C LYS A 80 18.74 -10.36 -9.94
N ASP A 81 18.18 -9.16 -10.12
CA ASP A 81 18.51 -8.02 -9.27
C ASP A 81 17.26 -7.23 -8.87
N LEU A 82 16.47 -7.82 -7.97
CA LEU A 82 15.31 -7.14 -7.40
C LEU A 82 15.75 -5.95 -6.54
N LEU A 83 16.79 -6.09 -5.73
CA LEU A 83 17.27 -5.00 -4.88
C LEU A 83 17.68 -3.79 -5.73
N GLY A 84 18.51 -3.99 -6.76
CA GLY A 84 18.89 -2.91 -7.67
C GLY A 84 17.71 -2.30 -8.43
N CYS A 85 16.69 -3.10 -8.76
CA CYS A 85 15.44 -2.59 -9.33
C CYS A 85 14.71 -1.66 -8.35
N ILE A 86 14.55 -2.07 -7.09
CA ILE A 86 13.84 -1.27 -6.07
C ILE A 86 14.64 -0.03 -5.70
N VAL A 87 15.95 -0.14 -5.56
CA VAL A 87 16.84 1.01 -5.38
C VAL A 87 16.71 1.97 -6.54
N SER A 88 16.74 1.49 -7.79
CA SER A 88 16.56 2.33 -8.97
C SER A 88 15.21 3.05 -9.00
N MET A 89 14.13 2.37 -8.61
CA MET A 89 12.81 3.02 -8.51
C MET A 89 12.77 4.06 -7.39
N THR A 90 13.37 3.75 -6.26
CA THR A 90 13.40 4.62 -5.07
C THR A 90 14.22 5.88 -5.33
N ASP A 91 15.33 5.75 -6.06
CA ASP A 91 16.22 6.84 -6.51
C ASP A 91 15.47 7.85 -7.39
N LEU A 92 14.58 7.37 -8.27
CA LEU A 92 13.75 8.25 -9.11
C LEU A 92 12.78 9.13 -8.30
N ALA A 93 12.44 8.73 -7.08
CA ALA A 93 11.58 9.50 -6.18
C ALA A 93 12.37 10.53 -5.35
N ASP A 94 13.71 10.52 -5.43
CA ASP A 94 14.52 11.54 -4.77
C ASP A 94 14.31 12.90 -5.43
N GLY A 95 14.35 13.96 -4.63
CA GLY A 95 14.03 15.32 -5.07
C GLY A 95 12.53 15.62 -5.24
N GLN A 96 11.65 14.73 -4.77
CA GLN A 96 10.18 14.93 -4.72
C GLN A 96 9.54 15.29 -6.08
N PRO A 97 9.72 14.47 -7.12
CA PRO A 97 9.11 14.77 -8.42
C PRO A 97 7.58 14.71 -8.34
N SER A 98 6.92 15.43 -9.26
CA SER A 98 5.51 15.18 -9.55
C SER A 98 5.32 13.73 -10.01
N TRP A 99 4.12 13.20 -9.85
CA TRP A 99 3.82 11.83 -10.25
C TRP A 99 4.05 11.64 -11.76
N ASP A 100 3.70 12.62 -12.58
CA ASP A 100 3.90 12.56 -14.04
C ASP A 100 5.39 12.55 -14.41
N ASP A 101 6.21 13.40 -13.78
CA ASP A 101 7.65 13.44 -14.01
C ASP A 101 8.34 12.15 -13.55
N TYR A 102 7.92 11.60 -12.40
CA TYR A 102 8.41 10.32 -11.92
C TYR A 102 8.12 9.23 -12.94
N ILE A 103 6.91 9.19 -13.50
CA ILE A 103 6.51 8.15 -14.45
C ILE A 103 7.27 8.28 -15.77
N ALA A 104 7.51 9.49 -16.26
CA ALA A 104 8.37 9.70 -17.43
C ALA A 104 9.77 9.11 -17.21
N LYS A 105 10.44 9.49 -16.10
CA LYS A 105 11.76 8.97 -15.73
C LYS A 105 11.77 7.45 -15.49
N PHE A 106 10.69 6.93 -14.93
CA PHE A 106 10.51 5.49 -14.72
C PHE A 106 10.49 4.74 -16.05
N GLN A 107 9.75 5.24 -17.05
CA GLN A 107 9.68 4.61 -18.37
C GLN A 107 11.01 4.72 -19.13
N GLU A 108 11.78 5.81 -18.93
CA GLU A 108 13.15 5.94 -19.44
C GLU A 108 14.09 4.90 -18.81
N ARG A 109 14.00 4.70 -17.49
CA ARG A 109 14.82 3.72 -16.76
C ARG A 109 14.44 2.27 -17.09
N PHE A 110 13.15 2.02 -17.34
CA PHE A 110 12.58 0.70 -17.61
C PHE A 110 11.88 0.68 -18.98
N PRO A 111 12.63 0.71 -20.10
CA PRO A 111 12.08 0.89 -21.46
C PRO A 111 11.16 -0.25 -21.93
N ALA A 112 11.15 -1.38 -21.23
CA ALA A 112 10.20 -2.47 -21.49
C ALA A 112 8.76 -2.11 -21.08
N ILE A 113 8.56 -1.09 -20.25
CA ILE A 113 7.25 -0.63 -19.77
C ILE A 113 6.85 0.61 -20.57
N THR A 114 6.20 0.37 -21.71
CA THR A 114 5.83 1.43 -22.65
C THR A 114 4.52 2.14 -22.29
N ARG A 115 3.67 1.50 -21.48
CA ARG A 115 2.38 2.06 -21.06
C ARG A 115 2.50 2.78 -19.72
N SER A 116 2.05 4.04 -19.67
CA SER A 116 2.11 4.86 -18.46
C SER A 116 1.22 4.32 -17.34
N ASP A 117 0.05 3.73 -17.64
CA ASP A 117 -0.80 3.13 -16.60
C ASP A 117 -0.14 1.92 -15.92
N GLU A 118 0.61 1.11 -16.67
CA GLU A 118 1.42 0.03 -16.12
C GLU A 118 2.59 0.55 -15.29
N ALA A 119 3.26 1.62 -15.75
CA ALA A 119 4.30 2.29 -14.96
C ALA A 119 3.74 2.81 -13.64
N ARG A 120 2.57 3.47 -13.64
CA ARG A 120 1.89 3.93 -12.41
C ARG A 120 1.60 2.77 -11.49
N ARG A 121 1.04 1.68 -12.02
CA ARG A 121 0.71 0.48 -11.26
C ARG A 121 1.94 -0.13 -10.60
N ARG A 122 3.02 -0.35 -11.35
CA ARG A 122 4.25 -0.94 -10.80
C ARG A 122 4.97 -0.03 -9.81
N SER A 123 4.83 1.29 -9.95
CA SER A 123 5.41 2.26 -9.02
C SER A 123 4.80 2.19 -7.62
N ARG A 124 3.54 1.73 -7.50
CA ARG A 124 2.86 1.52 -6.22
C ARG A 124 3.57 0.51 -5.31
N VAL A 125 4.44 -0.33 -5.85
CA VAL A 125 5.33 -1.20 -5.06
C VAL A 125 6.09 -0.40 -4.00
N LEU A 126 6.56 0.80 -4.32
CA LEU A 126 7.30 1.63 -3.36
C LEU A 126 6.41 2.07 -2.19
N VAL A 127 5.14 2.35 -2.46
CA VAL A 127 4.14 2.69 -1.43
C VAL A 127 3.82 1.46 -0.57
N SER A 128 3.60 0.31 -1.20
CA SER A 128 3.36 -0.95 -0.50
C SER A 128 4.52 -1.31 0.44
N LEU A 129 5.76 -1.08 0.02
CA LEU A 129 6.96 -1.28 0.84
C LEU A 129 7.25 -0.15 1.83
N GLY A 130 6.49 0.95 1.80
CA GLY A 130 6.67 2.10 2.68
C GLY A 130 7.94 2.90 2.39
N LEU A 131 8.46 2.82 1.16
CA LEU A 131 9.64 3.55 0.70
C LEU A 131 9.30 4.95 0.23
N VAL A 132 8.08 5.15 -0.27
CA VAL A 132 7.56 6.47 -0.67
C VAL A 132 6.14 6.66 -0.17
N ASP A 133 5.80 7.93 0.09
CA ASP A 133 4.44 8.41 0.30
C ASP A 133 4.04 9.32 -0.87
N VAL A 134 2.74 9.38 -1.17
CA VAL A 134 2.21 10.25 -2.24
C VAL A 134 1.39 11.35 -1.60
N GLU A 135 1.85 12.59 -1.73
CA GLU A 135 1.15 13.77 -1.19
C GLU A 135 1.08 14.85 -2.25
N ASN A 136 -0.09 15.44 -2.46
CA ASN A 136 -0.33 16.52 -3.43
C ASN A 136 0.23 16.21 -4.83
N ASP A 137 0.04 14.97 -5.31
CA ASP A 137 0.55 14.48 -6.59
C ASP A 137 2.09 14.44 -6.72
N HIS A 138 2.80 14.43 -5.59
CA HIS A 138 4.26 14.30 -5.54
C HIS A 138 4.68 13.02 -4.83
N MET A 139 5.74 12.40 -5.34
CA MET A 139 6.38 11.22 -4.75
C MET A 139 7.37 11.65 -3.67
N ASN A 140 7.10 11.34 -2.41
CA ASN A 140 7.93 11.74 -1.28
C ASN A 140 8.67 10.54 -0.71
N LEU A 141 9.99 10.60 -0.69
CA LEU A 141 10.81 9.56 -0.09
C LEU A 141 10.64 9.53 1.44
N THR A 142 10.26 8.38 1.99
CA THR A 142 10.13 8.18 3.44
C THR A 142 11.51 8.04 4.10
N LEU A 143 11.56 8.05 5.43
CA LEU A 143 12.78 7.69 6.17
C LEU A 143 13.27 6.28 5.81
N THR A 144 12.33 5.34 5.63
CA THR A 144 12.62 3.96 5.19
C THR A 144 13.21 3.94 3.78
N GLY A 145 12.66 4.74 2.86
CA GLY A 145 13.17 4.92 1.51
C GLY A 145 14.60 5.47 1.48
N ARG A 146 14.85 6.54 2.25
CA ARG A 146 16.21 7.13 2.40
C ARG A 146 17.22 6.10 2.91
N LYS A 147 16.85 5.37 3.97
CA LYS A 147 17.69 4.31 4.53
C LYS A 147 18.06 3.24 3.50
N LEU A 148 17.10 2.83 2.67
CA LEU A 148 17.36 1.86 1.60
C LEU A 148 18.34 2.40 0.55
N LEU A 149 18.25 3.69 0.19
CA LEU A 149 19.17 4.32 -0.77
C LEU A 149 20.58 4.46 -0.22
N GLU A 150 20.72 4.86 1.04
CA GLU A 150 22.02 5.02 1.71
C GLU A 150 22.71 3.68 1.95
N HIS A 151 21.94 2.66 2.32
CA HIS A 151 22.44 1.33 2.66
C HIS A 151 21.58 0.22 2.02
N PRO A 152 21.80 -0.07 0.72
CA PRO A 152 21.08 -1.15 0.04
C PRO A 152 21.40 -2.52 0.64
N ASP A 153 20.44 -3.09 1.38
CA ASP A 153 20.57 -4.40 2.04
C ASP A 153 19.38 -5.31 1.67
N PRO A 154 19.64 -6.51 1.10
CA PRO A 154 18.59 -7.50 0.83
C PRO A 154 17.80 -7.91 2.09
N SER A 155 18.46 -7.98 3.24
CA SER A 155 17.82 -8.40 4.50
C SER A 155 16.84 -7.33 4.98
N PHE A 156 17.23 -6.06 4.88
CA PHE A 156 16.33 -4.93 5.14
C PHE A 156 15.11 -4.93 4.20
N LEU A 157 15.31 -5.16 2.90
CA LEU A 157 14.20 -5.28 1.94
C LEU A 157 13.27 -6.46 2.26
N LEU A 158 13.83 -7.59 2.70
CA LEU A 158 13.05 -8.75 3.13
C LEU A 158 12.16 -8.41 4.33
N GLU A 159 12.70 -7.76 5.36
CA GLU A 159 11.91 -7.37 6.54
C GLU A 159 10.79 -6.39 6.19
N LEU A 160 11.04 -5.42 5.30
CA LEU A 160 9.98 -4.53 4.81
C LEU A 160 8.89 -5.31 4.07
N PHE A 161 9.28 -6.28 3.24
CA PHE A 161 8.35 -7.11 2.51
C PHE A 161 7.51 -7.98 3.45
N LEU A 162 8.13 -8.68 4.40
CA LEU A 162 7.46 -9.57 5.36
C LEU A 162 6.58 -8.84 6.37
N SER A 163 6.88 -7.57 6.68
CA SER A 163 6.11 -6.77 7.64
C SER A 163 4.92 -6.04 7.03
N ARG A 164 4.94 -5.77 5.71
CA ARG A 164 3.93 -4.89 5.07
C ARG A 164 3.04 -5.61 4.07
N ILE A 165 3.53 -6.66 3.43
CA ILE A 165 2.81 -7.33 2.34
C ILE A 165 1.95 -8.46 2.91
N VAL A 166 0.66 -8.44 2.55
CA VAL A 166 -0.31 -9.46 2.97
C VAL A 166 0.16 -10.86 2.54
N GLY A 167 0.23 -11.78 3.51
CA GLY A 167 0.59 -13.17 3.30
C GLY A 167 2.08 -13.43 3.02
N ALA A 168 2.94 -12.40 3.06
CA ALA A 168 4.36 -12.56 2.81
C ALA A 168 5.04 -13.44 3.87
N ARG A 169 4.70 -13.25 5.15
CA ARG A 169 5.25 -14.04 6.26
C ARG A 169 4.79 -15.48 6.22
N GLU A 170 3.50 -15.69 6.00
CA GLU A 170 2.86 -17.00 5.93
C GLU A 170 3.43 -17.82 4.77
N ILE A 171 3.61 -17.19 3.60
CA ILE A 171 4.23 -17.85 2.43
C ILE A 171 5.70 -18.15 2.70
N GLU A 172 6.43 -17.25 3.37
CA GLU A 172 7.83 -17.48 3.76
C GLU A 172 7.95 -18.71 4.68
N GLU A 173 7.12 -18.80 5.71
CA GLU A 173 7.09 -19.92 6.66
C GLU A 173 6.71 -21.25 5.97
N LEU A 174 5.68 -21.23 5.11
CA LEU A 174 5.30 -22.40 4.31
C LEU A 174 6.42 -22.84 3.38
N SER A 175 7.17 -21.90 2.82
CA SER A 175 8.27 -22.19 1.90
C SER A 175 9.54 -22.74 2.59
N ARG A 176 9.59 -22.73 3.92
CA ARG A 176 10.62 -23.42 4.72
C ARG A 176 10.24 -24.88 5.01
N SER A 177 8.95 -25.18 5.06
CA SER A 177 8.41 -26.48 5.45
C SER A 177 7.95 -27.35 4.29
N LEU A 178 7.57 -26.74 3.15
CA LEU A 178 7.06 -27.44 1.98
C LEU A 178 8.09 -27.52 0.85
N THR A 179 7.97 -28.55 0.02
CA THR A 179 8.66 -28.56 -1.27
C THR A 179 8.07 -27.48 -2.18
N ARG A 180 8.82 -27.08 -3.21
CA ARG A 180 8.34 -26.10 -4.20
C ARG A 180 7.03 -26.53 -4.89
N ALA A 181 6.87 -27.83 -5.14
CA ALA A 181 5.68 -28.37 -5.79
C ALA A 181 4.46 -28.30 -4.85
N ASP A 182 4.64 -28.68 -3.59
CA ASP A 182 3.57 -28.66 -2.59
C ASP A 182 3.15 -27.24 -2.22
N LEU A 183 4.13 -26.34 -2.09
CA LEU A 183 3.87 -24.91 -1.89
C LEU A 183 3.01 -24.39 -3.04
N ARG A 184 3.43 -24.62 -4.30
CA ARG A 184 2.67 -24.15 -5.47
C ARG A 184 1.24 -24.68 -5.48
N LYS A 185 1.04 -25.97 -5.20
CA LYS A 185 -0.29 -26.57 -5.09
C LYS A 185 -1.12 -25.86 -4.03
N LYS A 186 -0.56 -25.67 -2.83
CA LYS A 186 -1.23 -25.00 -1.72
C LYS A 186 -1.63 -23.54 -2.01
N LEU A 187 -0.78 -22.81 -2.74
CA LEU A 187 -1.09 -21.43 -3.18
C LEU A 187 -2.18 -21.40 -4.27
N GLN A 188 -2.23 -22.42 -5.14
CA GLN A 188 -3.25 -22.54 -6.19
C GLN A 188 -4.62 -22.94 -5.63
N ASP A 189 -4.65 -23.75 -4.57
CA ASP A 189 -5.88 -24.21 -3.91
C ASP A 189 -6.59 -23.09 -3.11
N GLY A 190 -6.03 -21.87 -3.05
CA GLY A 190 -6.66 -20.72 -2.38
C GLY A 190 -6.70 -20.82 -0.86
N SER A 191 -5.83 -21.63 -0.27
CA SER A 191 -5.84 -21.96 1.17
C SER A 191 -5.33 -20.84 2.10
N LEU A 192 -4.92 -19.69 1.56
CA LEU A 192 -4.42 -18.55 2.33
C LEU A 192 -5.50 -17.49 2.46
N GLU A 193 -5.89 -17.20 3.70
CA GLU A 193 -6.90 -16.18 4.01
C GLU A 193 -6.45 -14.80 3.52
N GLY A 194 -7.37 -14.06 2.88
CA GLY A 194 -7.10 -12.71 2.38
C GLY A 194 -6.21 -12.62 1.14
N LEU A 195 -5.87 -13.74 0.50
CA LEU A 195 -5.06 -13.76 -0.73
C LEU A 195 -5.76 -14.52 -1.86
N THR A 196 -5.82 -13.90 -3.04
CA THR A 196 -6.14 -14.63 -4.27
C THR A 196 -4.98 -15.52 -4.67
N PRO A 197 -5.20 -16.65 -5.39
CA PRO A 197 -4.12 -17.50 -5.89
C PRO A 197 -3.09 -16.74 -6.73
N THR A 198 -3.53 -15.73 -7.49
CA THR A 198 -2.65 -14.85 -8.28
C THR A 198 -1.75 -14.01 -7.38
N GLN A 199 -2.29 -13.40 -6.33
CA GLN A 199 -1.48 -12.62 -5.39
C GLN A 199 -0.53 -13.50 -4.58
N ALA A 200 -0.99 -14.66 -4.11
CA ALA A 200 -0.15 -15.64 -3.43
C ALA A 200 1.05 -16.08 -4.29
N THR A 201 0.80 -16.36 -5.58
CA THR A 201 1.87 -16.68 -6.54
C THR A 201 2.84 -15.51 -6.76
N LEU A 202 2.33 -14.28 -6.78
CA LEU A 202 3.15 -13.09 -6.94
C LEU A 202 4.06 -12.86 -5.71
N VAL A 203 3.51 -13.03 -4.51
CA VAL A 203 4.25 -12.95 -3.26
C VAL A 203 5.36 -14.00 -3.20
N GLU A 204 5.07 -15.26 -3.57
CA GLU A 204 6.09 -16.32 -3.67
C GLU A 204 7.20 -15.97 -4.67
N LYS A 205 6.84 -15.43 -5.84
CA LYS A 205 7.80 -14.97 -6.84
C LYS A 205 8.71 -13.88 -6.25
N TRP A 206 8.15 -12.88 -5.57
CA TRP A 206 8.92 -11.84 -4.90
C TRP A 206 9.90 -12.40 -3.87
N LEU A 207 9.45 -13.28 -2.98
CA LEU A 207 10.30 -13.94 -1.97
C LEU A 207 11.45 -14.72 -2.61
N SER A 208 11.22 -15.36 -3.76
CA SER A 208 12.28 -16.07 -4.48
C SER A 208 13.39 -15.15 -5.01
N HIS A 209 13.09 -13.86 -5.22
CA HIS A 209 14.02 -12.86 -5.78
C HIS A 209 14.71 -11.97 -4.75
N ILE A 210 14.17 -11.83 -3.52
CA ILE A 210 14.79 -11.01 -2.46
C ILE A 210 16.13 -11.61 -1.95
N LYS A 211 16.51 -12.81 -2.42
CA LYS A 211 17.59 -13.68 -1.91
C LYS A 211 17.30 -14.09 -0.46
N ARG A 212 17.10 -15.40 -0.27
CA ARG A 212 17.29 -15.96 1.07
C ARG A 212 18.80 -15.91 1.36
N PRO A 213 19.26 -15.32 2.47
CA PRO A 213 20.56 -15.69 2.98
C PRO A 213 20.55 -17.22 3.09
N ALA A 214 21.57 -17.88 2.55
CA ALA A 214 21.71 -19.31 2.70
C ALA A 214 21.62 -19.61 4.20
N ALA A 215 20.65 -20.43 4.60
CA ALA A 215 20.64 -20.94 5.96
C ALA A 215 21.99 -21.63 6.16
N SER A 216 22.87 -21.03 6.97
CA SER A 216 24.10 -21.67 7.42
C SER A 216 23.69 -23.00 8.05
N ARG A 217 23.99 -24.09 7.34
CA ARG A 217 23.95 -25.44 7.87
C ARG A 217 25.25 -25.70 8.62
#